data_AF-A0A954MYF8-F1
#
_entry.id   AF-A0A954MYF8-F1
#
_cell.length_a   1.000
_cell.length_b   1.000
_cell.length_c   1.000
_cell.angle_alpha   90.00
_cell.angle_beta   90.00
_cell.angle_gamma   90.00
#
_symmetry.space_group_name_H-M   'P 1'
#
loop_
_entity.id
_entity.type
_entity.pdbx_description
1 polymer ?
#
loop_
_entity_poly.entity_id
_entity_poly.type
_entity_poly.pdbx_seq_one_letter_code
_entity_poly.pdbx_strand_id
1 'polypeptide(L)'
;MMHARAIFALTLGCSVYATALADDLEKVGFRDDFIGKYDPAWQIIREVPENISLTKQPGMLTITTRSGSIWGRLKSARNIFLIDNPLKEKTDFVMTTRIFGFDPQADYQQAGLLCCDDLDNYLKFVFEFDTDNGGKTLAIVPEIEGDEKKNVVLKVKEIEDEVWLRIVKFDNEFVFTASRDGMKYVIIGKYKLGSGRLAQVGLIAKNGPTGAPGIDAHFDEFEIVPLDTQPDLKNLINEKPFEGSEF
;
A
#
# COMPACT_ATOMS: atom_id res chain seq x y z
N MET A 1 14.02 39.99 -57.24
CA MET A 1 14.89 38.88 -56.76
C MET A 1 14.82 38.86 -55.23
N MET A 2 14.81 37.65 -54.65
CA MET A 2 14.71 37.31 -53.20
C MET A 2 13.31 37.54 -52.60
N HIS A 3 12.40 36.56 -52.47
CA HIS A 3 12.37 35.26 -51.78
C HIS A 3 12.55 35.29 -50.24
N ALA A 4 11.62 34.56 -49.59
CA ALA A 4 11.68 33.90 -48.28
C ALA A 4 11.33 34.74 -47.02
N ARG A 5 10.60 34.23 -46.02
CA ARG A 5 9.97 32.92 -45.78
C ARG A 5 8.95 33.11 -44.64
N ALA A 6 7.77 32.52 -44.76
CA ALA A 6 6.83 32.38 -43.65
C ALA A 6 7.38 31.37 -42.65
N ILE A 7 7.44 31.74 -41.36
CA ILE A 7 7.74 30.83 -40.26
C ILE A 7 6.41 30.24 -39.82
N PHE A 8 6.13 28.99 -40.22
CA PHE A 8 5.12 28.17 -39.60
C PHE A 8 5.73 27.58 -38.32
N ALA A 9 5.34 28.10 -37.15
CA ALA A 9 5.63 27.45 -35.89
C ALA A 9 4.69 26.25 -35.76
N LEU A 10 5.20 25.06 -36.09
CA LEU A 10 4.51 23.80 -35.89
C LEU A 10 4.66 23.38 -34.42
N THR A 11 3.83 23.92 -33.54
CA THR A 11 3.65 23.37 -32.18
C THR A 11 2.55 22.33 -32.19
N LEU A 12 2.82 21.15 -32.77
CA LEU A 12 2.00 19.95 -32.59
C LEU A 12 2.94 18.75 -32.61
N GLY A 13 3.33 18.30 -31.43
CA GLY A 13 4.20 17.13 -31.29
C GLY A 13 4.48 16.78 -29.83
N CYS A 14 4.45 17.74 -28.91
CA CYS A 14 4.72 17.42 -27.50
C CYS A 14 3.48 16.89 -26.77
N SER A 15 2.28 17.41 -27.04
CA SER A 15 1.08 17.02 -26.28
C SER A 15 0.59 15.61 -26.60
N VAL A 16 0.63 15.18 -27.86
CA VAL A 16 0.09 13.88 -28.30
C VAL A 16 0.93 12.73 -27.74
N TYR A 17 2.27 12.86 -27.76
CA TYR A 17 3.17 11.87 -27.17
C TYR A 17 3.08 11.84 -25.64
N ALA A 18 2.93 12.99 -24.98
CA ALA A 18 2.70 13.03 -23.54
C ALA A 18 1.37 12.37 -23.13
N THR A 19 0.29 12.58 -23.89
CA THR A 19 -0.99 11.89 -23.65
C THR A 19 -0.91 10.39 -23.93
N ALA A 20 -0.20 9.96 -25.00
CA ALA A 20 -0.05 8.53 -25.28
C ALA A 20 0.81 7.81 -24.24
N LEU A 21 1.88 8.45 -23.75
CA LEU A 21 2.71 7.92 -22.65
C LEU A 21 1.93 7.88 -21.32
N ALA A 22 1.10 8.88 -21.05
CA ALA A 22 0.21 8.87 -19.90
C ALA A 22 -0.85 7.76 -20.01
N ASP A 23 -1.51 7.61 -21.16
CA ASP A 23 -2.49 6.54 -21.42
C ASP A 23 -1.85 5.13 -21.37
N ASP A 24 -0.59 4.97 -21.78
CA ASP A 24 0.15 3.71 -21.65
C ASP A 24 0.57 3.43 -20.20
N LEU A 25 1.00 4.44 -19.44
CA LEU A 25 1.24 4.33 -18.00
C LEU A 25 -0.05 3.97 -17.24
N GLU A 26 -1.18 4.54 -17.63
CA GLU A 26 -2.49 4.26 -17.04
C GLU A 26 -2.92 2.79 -17.18
N LYS A 27 -2.56 2.13 -18.27
CA LYS A 27 -2.86 0.70 -18.48
C LYS A 27 -1.93 -0.22 -17.70
N VAL A 28 -0.74 0.25 -17.36
CA VAL A 28 0.31 -0.58 -16.73
C VAL A 28 0.29 -0.45 -15.21
N GLY A 29 -0.20 0.67 -14.67
CA GLY A 29 -0.17 0.93 -13.23
C GLY A 29 1.23 1.32 -12.75
N PHE A 30 1.58 0.92 -11.52
CA PHE A 30 2.90 1.16 -10.92
C PHE A 30 3.42 -0.12 -10.28
N ARG A 31 4.70 -0.43 -10.50
CA ARG A 31 5.40 -1.55 -9.87
C ARG A 31 6.81 -1.14 -9.49
N ASP A 32 7.22 -1.48 -8.28
CA ASP A 32 8.61 -1.37 -7.81
C ASP A 32 9.05 -2.71 -7.19
N ASP A 33 10.09 -3.31 -7.76
CA ASP A 33 10.69 -4.57 -7.30
C ASP A 33 11.90 -4.33 -6.37
N PHE A 34 12.22 -3.07 -6.05
CA PHE A 34 13.25 -2.68 -5.08
C PHE A 34 14.67 -3.24 -5.36
N ILE A 35 14.99 -3.54 -6.61
CA ILE A 35 16.28 -4.13 -7.00
C ILE A 35 17.39 -3.06 -7.01
N GLY A 36 18.04 -2.89 -5.86
CA GLY A 36 19.19 -2.01 -5.68
C GLY A 36 18.88 -0.50 -5.66
N LYS A 37 17.63 -0.14 -5.94
CA LYS A 37 17.04 1.20 -5.83
C LYS A 37 15.53 1.06 -5.64
N TYR A 38 14.88 2.09 -5.12
CA TYR A 38 13.43 2.28 -5.23
C TYR A 38 13.13 3.42 -6.21
N ASP A 39 11.93 3.44 -6.77
CA ASP A 39 11.50 4.41 -7.77
C ASP A 39 11.47 5.85 -7.21
N PRO A 40 11.87 6.88 -7.98
CA PRO A 40 11.79 8.27 -7.52
C PRO A 40 10.37 8.81 -7.30
N ALA A 41 9.32 8.08 -7.71
CA ALA A 41 7.93 8.44 -7.42
C ALA A 41 7.60 8.37 -5.91
N TRP A 42 8.36 7.61 -5.12
CA TRP A 42 8.14 7.51 -3.68
C TRP A 42 8.37 8.84 -2.96
N GLN A 43 7.33 9.31 -2.30
CA GLN A 43 7.36 10.37 -1.30
C GLN A 43 7.48 9.72 0.09
N ILE A 44 8.58 10.02 0.80
CA ILE A 44 8.83 9.43 2.11
C ILE A 44 8.45 10.43 3.20
N ILE A 45 7.35 10.15 3.91
CA ILE A 45 6.86 11.01 4.98
C ILE A 45 7.73 10.84 6.23
N ARG A 46 8.32 11.95 6.69
CA ARG A 46 9.20 12.03 7.87
C ARG A 46 10.36 11.03 7.79
N GLU A 47 11.09 11.10 6.68
CA GLU A 47 12.23 10.23 6.40
C GLU A 47 13.27 10.22 7.53
N VAL A 48 13.74 9.02 7.84
CA VAL A 48 14.86 8.69 8.72
C VAL A 48 15.68 7.64 7.97
N PRO A 49 16.71 8.06 7.21
CA PRO A 49 17.45 7.19 6.29
C PRO A 49 18.08 5.98 6.99
N GLU A 50 18.45 6.09 8.27
CA GLU A 50 19.07 5.00 9.02
C GLU A 50 18.12 3.81 9.26
N ASN A 51 16.82 4.00 9.04
CA ASN A 51 15.79 2.97 9.15
C ASN A 51 15.23 2.53 7.78
N ILE A 52 15.91 2.86 6.70
CA ILE A 52 15.60 2.44 5.33
C ILE A 52 16.85 1.77 4.75
N SER A 53 16.71 0.61 4.12
CA SER A 53 17.85 -0.06 3.49
C SER A 53 17.43 -0.92 2.30
N LEU A 54 18.25 -0.90 1.24
CA LEU A 54 18.16 -1.82 0.09
C LEU A 54 19.26 -2.90 0.13
N THR A 55 20.06 -2.92 1.19
CA THR A 55 21.26 -3.77 1.31
C THR A 55 21.20 -4.74 2.49
N LYS A 56 20.37 -4.47 3.51
CA LYS A 56 20.12 -5.41 4.61
C LYS A 56 19.55 -6.73 4.10
N GLN A 57 18.63 -6.63 3.14
CA GLN A 57 18.08 -7.75 2.39
C GLN A 57 18.12 -7.38 0.90
N PRO A 58 19.17 -7.78 0.15
CA PRO A 58 19.33 -7.41 -1.25
C PRO A 58 18.14 -7.83 -2.11
N GLY A 59 17.67 -6.92 -2.95
CA GLY A 59 16.48 -7.13 -3.80
C GLY A 59 15.15 -6.80 -3.11
N MET A 60 15.19 -6.23 -1.90
CA MET A 60 13.99 -5.83 -1.17
C MET A 60 14.19 -4.45 -0.51
N LEU A 61 13.12 -3.71 -0.34
CA LEU A 61 13.09 -2.52 0.52
C LEU A 61 12.93 -2.95 1.97
N THR A 62 13.93 -2.65 2.80
CA THR A 62 13.84 -2.81 4.25
C THR A 62 13.39 -1.52 4.89
N ILE A 63 12.28 -1.56 5.64
CA ILE A 63 11.87 -0.49 6.56
C ILE A 63 11.97 -1.04 7.99
N THR A 64 12.88 -0.48 8.78
CA THR A 64 12.95 -0.81 10.22
C THR A 64 11.84 -0.06 10.95
N THR A 65 10.96 -0.77 11.62
CA THR A 65 9.85 -0.16 12.38
C THR A 65 10.38 0.75 13.49
N ARG A 66 9.64 1.81 13.78
CA ARG A 66 9.95 2.76 14.87
C ARG A 66 8.68 3.18 15.59
N SER A 67 8.85 3.68 16.81
CA SER A 67 7.78 4.33 17.56
C SER A 67 7.19 5.49 16.75
N GLY A 68 5.86 5.52 16.66
CA GLY A 68 5.11 6.49 15.89
C GLY A 68 3.71 5.99 15.54
N SER A 69 2.78 6.91 15.39
CA SER A 69 1.40 6.60 15.01
C SER A 69 0.90 7.53 13.90
N ILE A 70 -0.08 7.04 13.14
CA ILE A 70 -0.96 7.84 12.28
C ILE A 70 -2.40 7.88 12.83
N TRP A 71 -2.64 7.18 13.93
CA TRP A 71 -3.97 6.95 14.49
C TRP A 71 -4.45 8.14 15.32
N GLY A 72 -5.68 8.57 15.03
CA GLY A 72 -6.32 9.73 15.63
C GLY A 72 -5.45 10.97 15.47
N ARG A 73 -5.30 11.76 16.53
CA ARG A 73 -4.53 13.03 16.48
C ARG A 73 -3.02 12.85 16.30
N LEU A 74 -2.49 11.63 16.40
CA LEU A 74 -1.05 11.39 16.32
C LEU A 74 -0.62 11.23 14.87
N LYS A 75 0.27 12.11 14.40
CA LYS A 75 0.92 12.01 13.08
C LYS A 75 2.44 11.94 13.26
N SER A 76 2.92 10.96 14.01
CA SER A 76 4.33 10.80 14.38
C SER A 76 5.03 9.62 13.70
N ALA A 77 4.29 8.76 12.99
CA ALA A 77 4.89 7.69 12.19
C ALA A 77 5.84 8.26 11.12
N ARG A 78 6.93 7.53 10.91
CA ARG A 78 8.06 7.89 10.04
C ARG A 78 8.24 6.85 8.96
N ASN A 79 8.99 7.20 7.91
CA ASN A 79 9.30 6.31 6.78
C ASN A 79 8.03 5.71 6.15
N ILE A 80 6.97 6.51 6.01
CA ILE A 80 5.79 6.09 5.25
C ILE A 80 6.11 6.36 3.78
N PHE A 81 6.14 5.31 2.98
CA PHE A 81 6.41 5.40 1.54
C PHE A 81 5.08 5.54 0.83
N LEU A 82 4.86 6.65 0.14
CA LEU A 82 3.64 6.92 -0.61
C LEU A 82 3.96 7.32 -2.04
N ILE A 83 3.14 6.87 -2.98
CA ILE A 83 3.03 7.49 -4.30
C ILE A 83 1.67 8.17 -4.40
N ASP A 84 1.59 9.21 -5.22
CA ASP A 84 0.29 9.70 -5.68
C ASP A 84 -0.40 8.57 -6.45
N ASN A 85 -1.72 8.43 -6.29
CA ASN A 85 -2.49 7.38 -6.94
C ASN A 85 -2.21 7.42 -8.46
N PRO A 86 -1.54 6.40 -9.01
CA PRO A 86 -1.06 6.44 -10.39
C PRO A 86 -2.19 6.19 -11.40
N LEU A 87 -3.40 5.88 -10.92
CA LEU A 87 -4.56 5.56 -11.74
C LEU A 87 -5.57 6.71 -11.73
N LYS A 88 -6.38 6.80 -12.79
CA LYS A 88 -7.54 7.71 -12.84
C LYS A 88 -8.44 7.48 -11.62
N GLU A 89 -9.03 8.56 -11.09
CA GLU A 89 -9.79 8.57 -9.83
C GLU A 89 -10.84 7.46 -9.71
N LYS A 90 -11.49 7.09 -10.82
CA LYS A 90 -12.56 6.08 -10.88
C LYS A 90 -12.11 4.69 -11.30
N THR A 91 -10.81 4.47 -11.49
CA THR A 91 -10.29 3.17 -11.89
C THR A 91 -10.35 2.21 -10.70
N ASP A 92 -10.93 1.04 -10.95
CA ASP A 92 -10.84 -0.11 -10.05
C ASP A 92 -9.47 -0.75 -10.19
N PHE A 93 -8.89 -1.20 -9.09
CA PHE A 93 -7.50 -1.65 -9.08
C PHE A 93 -7.27 -2.80 -8.12
N VAL A 94 -6.12 -3.43 -8.32
CA VAL A 94 -5.52 -4.40 -7.40
C VAL A 94 -4.18 -3.82 -6.96
N MET A 95 -3.97 -3.75 -5.66
CA MET A 95 -2.71 -3.35 -5.04
C MET A 95 -2.17 -4.49 -4.19
N THR A 96 -0.91 -4.87 -4.37
CA THR A 96 -0.30 -6.01 -3.67
C THR A 96 1.10 -5.65 -3.17
N THR A 97 1.49 -6.23 -2.03
CA THR A 97 2.88 -6.30 -1.58
C THR A 97 3.16 -7.66 -0.96
N ARG A 98 4.42 -8.08 -1.00
CA ARG A 98 4.95 -9.23 -0.28
C ARG A 98 5.88 -8.76 0.82
N ILE A 99 5.60 -9.18 2.05
CA ILE A 99 6.43 -8.92 3.23
C ILE A 99 7.17 -10.20 3.57
N PHE A 100 8.49 -10.14 3.64
CA PHE A 100 9.39 -11.24 4.00
C PHE A 100 10.07 -10.97 5.35
N GLY A 101 10.25 -12.01 6.16
CA GLY A 101 11.03 -12.00 7.40
C GLY A 101 10.48 -11.10 8.53
N PHE A 102 9.23 -10.64 8.43
CA PHE A 102 8.64 -9.76 9.44
C PHE A 102 7.94 -10.56 10.52
N ASP A 103 8.51 -10.57 11.73
CA ASP A 103 7.98 -11.31 12.88
C ASP A 103 7.64 -10.36 14.05
N PRO A 104 6.40 -9.79 14.10
CA PRO A 104 6.02 -8.88 15.17
C PRO A 104 5.74 -9.66 16.46
N GLN A 105 6.34 -9.21 17.57
CA GLN A 105 6.35 -9.87 18.89
C GLN A 105 6.01 -8.91 20.04
N ALA A 106 5.79 -7.63 19.74
CA ALA A 106 5.44 -6.60 20.71
C ALA A 106 4.38 -5.66 20.14
N ASP A 107 3.54 -5.11 21.03
CA ASP A 107 2.36 -4.34 20.63
C ASP A 107 2.66 -3.23 19.63
N TYR A 108 1.87 -3.27 18.57
CA TYR A 108 1.80 -2.37 17.43
C TYR A 108 3.02 -2.35 16.52
N GLN A 109 3.98 -3.28 16.68
CA GLN A 109 4.89 -3.64 15.60
C GLN A 109 4.05 -4.09 14.41
N GLN A 110 4.19 -3.40 13.28
CA GLN A 110 3.36 -3.64 12.11
C GLN A 110 4.02 -3.25 10.81
N ALA A 111 3.63 -3.92 9.73
CA ALA A 111 4.05 -3.63 8.37
C ALA A 111 2.92 -3.96 7.37
N GLY A 112 2.77 -3.16 6.31
CA GLY A 112 1.80 -3.43 5.26
C GLY A 112 1.46 -2.25 4.36
N LEU A 113 0.22 -2.25 3.88
CA LEU A 113 -0.30 -1.33 2.86
C LEU A 113 -1.07 -0.17 3.48
N LEU A 114 -1.04 0.99 2.81
CA LEU A 114 -1.80 2.17 3.15
C LEU A 114 -2.50 2.72 1.90
N CYS A 115 -3.80 2.97 2.00
CA CYS A 115 -4.59 3.76 1.05
C CYS A 115 -5.07 5.00 1.78
N CYS A 116 -4.82 6.21 1.29
CA CYS A 116 -5.25 7.42 1.99
C CYS A 116 -5.62 8.57 1.05
N ASP A 117 -6.53 9.41 1.53
CA ASP A 117 -6.67 10.77 1.04
C ASP A 117 -5.64 11.68 1.72
N ASP A 118 -5.62 11.58 3.04
CA ASP A 118 -4.64 12.16 3.94
C ASP A 118 -4.52 11.24 5.17
N LEU A 119 -3.67 11.61 6.13
CA LEU A 119 -3.48 10.79 7.33
C LEU A 119 -4.64 10.88 8.33
N ASP A 120 -5.70 11.66 8.08
CA ASP A 120 -6.97 11.66 8.82
C ASP A 120 -8.08 10.85 8.09
N ASN A 121 -7.80 10.38 6.88
CA ASN A 121 -8.73 9.64 6.02
C ASN A 121 -8.00 8.50 5.29
N TYR A 122 -7.90 7.34 5.94
CA TYR A 122 -7.12 6.22 5.42
C TYR A 122 -7.74 4.86 5.70
N LEU A 123 -7.32 3.88 4.90
CA LEU A 123 -7.46 2.45 5.15
C LEU A 123 -6.06 1.85 5.23
N LYS A 124 -5.67 1.38 6.41
CA LYS A 124 -4.38 0.71 6.65
C LYS A 124 -4.61 -0.78 6.78
N PHE A 125 -3.83 -1.58 6.06
CA PHE A 125 -3.90 -3.04 6.14
C PHE A 125 -2.52 -3.60 6.43
N VAL A 126 -2.36 -4.19 7.61
CA VAL A 126 -1.05 -4.59 8.14
C VAL A 126 -1.07 -5.99 8.73
N PHE A 127 0.08 -6.64 8.67
CA PHE A 127 0.42 -7.69 9.62
C PHE A 127 1.00 -7.02 10.88
N GLU A 128 0.41 -7.27 12.04
CA GLU A 128 0.82 -6.64 13.30
C GLU A 128 0.76 -7.57 14.51
N PHE A 129 1.31 -7.11 15.64
CA PHE A 129 1.10 -7.72 16.95
C PHE A 129 0.25 -6.81 17.82
N ASP A 130 -0.79 -7.36 18.44
CA ASP A 130 -1.69 -6.68 19.36
C ASP A 130 -2.17 -7.68 20.43
N THR A 131 -1.68 -7.51 21.65
CA THR A 131 -2.00 -8.36 22.81
C THR A 131 -3.50 -8.42 23.08
N ASP A 132 -4.23 -7.31 22.91
CA ASP A 132 -5.67 -7.26 23.18
C ASP A 132 -6.47 -8.09 22.15
N ASN A 133 -5.90 -8.29 20.96
CA ASN A 133 -6.46 -9.13 19.91
C ASN A 133 -5.83 -10.55 19.86
N GLY A 134 -5.04 -10.92 20.88
CA GLY A 134 -4.48 -12.26 21.02
C GLY A 134 -3.12 -12.47 20.35
N GLY A 135 -2.37 -11.40 20.08
CA GLY A 135 -1.01 -11.44 19.54
C GLY A 135 -0.96 -11.07 18.06
N LYS A 136 -0.39 -11.94 17.24
CA LYS A 136 -0.22 -11.72 15.80
C LYS A 136 -1.57 -11.63 15.08
N THR A 137 -1.76 -10.61 14.24
CA THR A 137 -3.01 -10.36 13.53
C THR A 137 -2.81 -9.72 12.15
N LEU A 138 -3.73 -10.00 11.24
CA LEU A 138 -3.97 -9.18 10.05
C LEU A 138 -5.06 -8.16 10.38
N ALA A 139 -4.72 -6.88 10.33
CA ALA A 139 -5.58 -5.80 10.81
C ALA A 139 -5.89 -4.78 9.72
N ILE A 140 -7.18 -4.52 9.50
CA ILE A 140 -7.70 -3.42 8.71
C ILE A 140 -8.09 -2.31 9.68
N VAL A 141 -7.39 -1.18 9.61
CA VAL A 141 -7.57 -0.03 10.49
C VAL A 141 -8.01 1.18 9.65
N PRO A 142 -9.30 1.52 9.68
CA PRO A 142 -9.84 2.71 9.03
C PRO A 142 -9.77 3.96 9.92
N GLU A 143 -9.54 5.11 9.31
CA GLU A 143 -9.79 6.42 9.89
C GLU A 143 -10.60 7.25 8.90
N ILE A 144 -11.66 7.89 9.37
CA ILE A 144 -12.57 8.71 8.56
C ILE A 144 -12.80 10.02 9.29
N GLU A 145 -12.48 11.13 8.64
CA GLU A 145 -12.58 12.49 9.20
C GLU A 145 -11.79 12.66 10.51
N GLY A 146 -10.69 11.94 10.67
CA GLY A 146 -9.85 11.93 11.88
C GLY A 146 -10.41 11.11 13.04
N ASP A 147 -11.58 10.48 12.85
CA ASP A 147 -12.20 9.59 13.82
C ASP A 147 -11.88 8.13 13.51
N GLU A 148 -11.47 7.41 14.55
CA GLU A 148 -11.33 5.95 14.47
C GLU A 148 -12.67 5.29 14.18
N LYS A 149 -12.64 4.26 13.34
CA LYS A 149 -13.79 3.38 13.13
C LYS A 149 -13.42 1.95 13.52
N LYS A 150 -14.43 1.07 13.52
CA LYS A 150 -14.25 -0.32 13.94
C LYS A 150 -13.20 -1.03 13.07
N ASN A 151 -12.14 -1.51 13.71
CA ASN A 151 -11.13 -2.35 13.07
C ASN A 151 -11.72 -3.72 12.67
N VAL A 152 -11.20 -4.30 11.60
CA VAL A 152 -11.39 -5.72 11.28
C VAL A 152 -10.08 -6.42 11.52
N VAL A 153 -10.11 -7.49 12.31
CA VAL A 153 -8.91 -8.16 12.80
C VAL A 153 -9.08 -9.66 12.62
N LEU A 154 -8.11 -10.32 12.00
CA LEU A 154 -8.02 -11.78 11.93
C LEU A 154 -6.75 -12.22 12.64
N LYS A 155 -6.87 -13.12 13.62
CA LYS A 155 -5.72 -13.71 14.32
C LYS A 155 -4.86 -14.48 13.34
N VAL A 156 -3.56 -14.45 13.55
CA VAL A 156 -2.60 -15.22 12.76
C VAL A 156 -2.03 -16.30 13.64
N LYS A 157 -2.22 -17.56 13.25
CA LYS A 157 -1.61 -18.68 13.97
C LYS A 157 -0.10 -18.71 13.76
N GLU A 158 0.30 -18.64 12.49
CA GLU A 158 1.70 -18.71 12.07
C GLU A 158 1.88 -18.05 10.70
N ILE A 159 2.96 -17.31 10.51
CA ILE A 159 3.49 -16.94 9.20
C ILE A 159 4.95 -17.38 9.29
N GLU A 160 5.38 -18.29 8.41
CA GLU A 160 6.74 -18.84 8.45
C GLU A 160 7.74 -17.73 8.08
N ASP A 161 7.77 -17.35 6.81
CA ASP A 161 8.72 -16.35 6.31
C ASP A 161 8.04 -15.20 5.56
N GLU A 162 6.91 -15.44 4.90
CA GLU A 162 6.32 -14.46 3.99
C GLU A 162 4.80 -14.39 4.06
N VAL A 163 4.29 -13.18 3.83
CA VAL A 163 2.87 -12.89 3.71
C VAL A 163 2.64 -11.90 2.60
N TRP A 164 1.65 -12.18 1.76
CA TRP A 164 1.16 -11.25 0.77
C TRP A 164 -0.05 -10.54 1.32
N LEU A 165 -0.05 -9.21 1.21
CA LEU A 165 -1.21 -8.37 1.47
C LEU A 165 -1.69 -7.84 0.12
N ARG A 166 -3.00 -7.93 -0.12
CA ARG A 166 -3.64 -7.42 -1.33
C ARG A 166 -4.88 -6.62 -0.98
N ILE A 167 -5.10 -5.53 -1.69
CA ILE A 167 -6.30 -4.71 -1.62
C ILE A 167 -6.89 -4.62 -3.03
N VAL A 168 -8.15 -4.97 -3.18
CA VAL A 168 -8.91 -4.85 -4.44
C VAL A 168 -9.98 -3.79 -4.27
N LYS A 169 -9.93 -2.73 -5.08
CA LYS A 169 -10.92 -1.64 -5.07
C LYS A 169 -11.98 -1.86 -6.15
N PHE A 170 -13.24 -1.68 -5.75
CA PHE A 170 -14.43 -1.67 -6.59
C PHE A 170 -15.24 -0.41 -6.29
N ASP A 171 -15.24 0.57 -7.19
CA ASP A 171 -15.76 1.91 -6.92
C ASP A 171 -15.19 2.46 -5.59
N ASN A 172 -15.98 2.61 -4.52
CA ASN A 172 -15.48 3.01 -3.19
C ASN A 172 -15.41 1.85 -2.16
N GLU A 173 -15.58 0.59 -2.57
CA GLU A 173 -15.43 -0.58 -1.70
C GLU A 173 -14.03 -1.21 -1.88
N PHE A 174 -13.33 -1.41 -0.77
CA PHE A 174 -12.01 -2.02 -0.73
C PHE A 174 -12.10 -3.39 -0.08
N VAL A 175 -11.67 -4.43 -0.80
CA VAL A 175 -11.61 -5.81 -0.32
C VAL A 175 -10.17 -6.14 0.03
N PHE A 176 -9.94 -6.52 1.29
CA PHE A 176 -8.61 -6.80 1.83
C PHE A 176 -8.41 -8.29 1.89
N THR A 177 -7.34 -8.78 1.26
CA THR A 177 -7.03 -10.21 1.19
C THR A 177 -5.58 -10.48 1.56
N ALA A 178 -5.33 -11.66 2.13
CA ALA A 178 -3.98 -12.10 2.46
C ALA A 178 -3.72 -13.52 1.99
N SER A 179 -2.44 -13.83 1.74
CA SER A 179 -1.98 -15.14 1.32
C SER A 179 -0.65 -15.51 1.99
N ARG A 180 -0.44 -16.80 2.22
CA ARG A 180 0.84 -17.38 2.67
C ARG A 180 1.69 -17.96 1.54
N ASP A 181 1.11 -18.14 0.35
CA ASP A 181 1.75 -18.82 -0.77
C ASP A 181 1.75 -17.99 -2.07
N GLY A 182 1.25 -16.75 -2.01
CA GLY A 182 1.09 -15.86 -3.15
C GLY A 182 0.04 -16.31 -4.17
N MET A 183 -0.65 -17.44 -3.95
CA MET A 183 -1.60 -18.03 -4.90
C MET A 183 -3.02 -18.04 -4.34
N LYS A 184 -3.20 -18.53 -3.11
CA LYS A 184 -4.49 -18.65 -2.43
C LYS A 184 -4.65 -17.51 -1.46
N TYR A 185 -5.59 -16.63 -1.77
CA TYR A 185 -5.94 -15.49 -0.94
C TYR A 185 -7.23 -15.76 -0.17
N VAL A 186 -7.28 -15.34 1.08
CA VAL A 186 -8.50 -15.29 1.88
C VAL A 186 -8.91 -13.85 2.10
N ILE A 187 -10.22 -13.58 2.12
CA ILE A 187 -10.74 -12.24 2.40
C ILE A 187 -10.71 -12.00 3.91
N ILE A 188 -10.00 -10.96 4.33
CA ILE A 188 -9.96 -10.53 5.73
C ILE A 188 -11.18 -9.68 6.07
N GLY A 189 -11.53 -8.76 5.17
CA GLY A 189 -12.64 -7.86 5.37
C GLY A 189 -12.86 -6.93 4.19
N LYS A 190 -13.86 -6.06 4.34
CA LYS A 190 -14.19 -5.03 3.36
C LYS A 190 -14.41 -3.71 4.07
N TYR A 191 -14.09 -2.62 3.39
CA TYR A 191 -14.24 -1.28 3.95
C TYR A 191 -14.45 -0.24 2.85
N LYS A 192 -15.12 0.86 3.18
CA LYS A 192 -15.23 2.04 2.30
C LYS A 192 -14.32 3.16 2.77
N LEU A 193 -13.63 3.82 1.84
CA LEU A 193 -12.88 5.02 2.20
C LEU A 193 -13.86 6.17 2.45
N GLY A 194 -13.82 6.76 3.64
CA GLY A 194 -14.83 7.72 4.08
C GLY A 194 -14.92 8.98 3.23
N SER A 195 -13.78 9.51 2.80
CA SER A 195 -13.71 10.68 1.91
C SER A 195 -14.18 10.36 0.48
N GLY A 196 -14.18 9.09 0.07
CA GLY A 196 -14.41 8.65 -1.30
C GLY A 196 -13.30 9.04 -2.29
N ARG A 197 -12.31 9.83 -1.87
CA ARG A 197 -11.17 10.27 -2.68
C ARG A 197 -9.91 9.52 -2.25
N LEU A 198 -9.29 8.80 -3.18
CA LEU A 198 -8.00 8.13 -2.93
C LEU A 198 -6.87 8.95 -3.58
N ALA A 199 -6.13 9.69 -2.76
CA ALA A 199 -5.04 10.54 -3.24
C ALA A 199 -3.71 9.79 -3.33
N GLN A 200 -3.39 8.98 -2.33
CA GLN A 200 -2.08 8.32 -2.21
C GLN A 200 -2.22 6.87 -1.76
N VAL A 201 -1.25 6.06 -2.17
CA VAL A 201 -1.14 4.64 -1.81
C VAL A 201 0.31 4.30 -1.50
N GLY A 202 0.56 3.26 -0.70
CA GLY A 202 1.93 2.80 -0.48
C GLY A 202 2.12 1.88 0.71
N LEU A 203 3.30 1.98 1.33
CA LEU A 203 3.82 1.09 2.35
C LEU A 203 3.99 1.81 3.69
N ILE A 204 3.74 1.08 4.78
CA ILE A 204 3.94 1.57 6.14
C ILE A 204 4.54 0.47 7.03
N ALA A 205 5.50 0.84 7.89
CA ALA A 205 6.02 -0.02 8.95
C ALA A 205 6.28 0.79 10.24
N LYS A 206 5.69 0.41 11.38
CA LYS A 206 5.75 1.20 12.64
C LYS A 206 5.55 0.35 13.90
N ASN A 207 5.69 0.95 15.09
CA ASN A 207 5.49 0.32 16.41
C ASN A 207 4.34 0.93 17.24
N GLY A 208 3.49 1.78 16.65
CA GLY A 208 2.58 2.62 17.45
C GLY A 208 3.36 3.55 18.41
N PRO A 209 2.68 4.30 19.29
CA PRO A 209 3.33 5.20 20.24
C PRO A 209 3.88 4.44 21.47
N THR A 210 4.59 3.33 21.25
CA THR A 210 5.14 2.46 22.32
C THR A 210 6.66 2.51 22.37
N GLY A 211 7.22 1.87 23.41
CA GLY A 211 8.66 1.61 23.54
C GLY A 211 9.12 0.31 22.90
N ALA A 212 8.30 -0.35 22.06
CA ALA A 212 8.68 -1.61 21.43
C ALA A 212 9.96 -1.44 20.57
N PRO A 213 10.87 -2.42 20.56
CA PRO A 213 12.07 -2.37 19.72
C PRO A 213 11.69 -2.36 18.24
N GLY A 214 12.52 -1.70 17.43
CA GLY A 214 12.36 -1.74 15.98
C GLY A 214 12.73 -3.11 15.43
N ILE A 215 11.95 -3.60 14.48
CA ILE A 215 12.22 -4.83 13.72
C ILE A 215 12.17 -4.51 12.23
N ASP A 216 12.86 -5.30 11.43
CA ASP A 216 12.93 -5.08 9.99
C ASP A 216 11.72 -5.71 9.29
N ALA A 217 11.04 -4.94 8.44
CA ALA A 217 10.09 -5.44 7.46
C ALA A 217 10.73 -5.35 6.07
N HIS A 218 10.81 -6.47 5.36
CA HIS A 218 11.35 -6.52 4.01
C HIS A 218 10.21 -6.60 3.00
N PHE A 219 10.05 -5.56 2.20
CA PHE A 219 9.08 -5.49 1.11
C PHE A 219 9.78 -5.89 -0.17
N ASP A 220 9.33 -6.98 -0.78
CA ASP A 220 9.90 -7.49 -2.02
C ASP A 220 9.38 -6.75 -3.25
N GLU A 221 8.10 -6.39 -3.23
CA GLU A 221 7.44 -5.70 -4.32
C GLU A 221 6.35 -4.79 -3.78
N PHE A 222 6.07 -3.71 -4.51
CA PHE A 222 4.81 -3.00 -4.44
C PHE A 222 4.26 -2.87 -5.84
N GLU A 223 3.03 -3.32 -6.04
CA GLU A 223 2.35 -3.25 -7.33
C GLU A 223 0.94 -2.70 -7.15
N ILE A 224 0.52 -1.79 -8.02
CA ILE A 224 -0.86 -1.36 -8.20
C ILE A 224 -1.18 -1.35 -9.69
N VAL A 225 -2.19 -2.11 -10.10
CA VAL A 225 -2.60 -2.24 -11.51
C VAL A 225 -4.11 -2.12 -11.66
N PRO A 226 -4.63 -1.67 -12.82
CA PRO A 226 -6.07 -1.68 -13.08
C PRO A 226 -6.65 -3.09 -12.91
N LEU A 227 -7.82 -3.22 -12.27
CA LEU A 227 -8.50 -4.49 -12.02
C LEU A 227 -8.83 -5.23 -13.32
N ASP A 228 -9.01 -4.50 -14.42
CA ASP A 228 -9.23 -5.09 -15.75
C ASP A 228 -8.06 -5.96 -16.24
N THR A 229 -6.86 -5.78 -15.68
CA THR A 229 -5.70 -6.65 -15.94
C THR A 229 -5.77 -7.98 -15.18
N GLN A 230 -6.64 -8.09 -14.17
CA GLN A 230 -6.85 -9.27 -13.34
C GLN A 230 -8.35 -9.64 -13.26
N PRO A 231 -8.97 -10.06 -14.37
CA PRO A 231 -10.43 -10.24 -14.46
C PRO A 231 -10.98 -11.29 -13.48
N ASP A 232 -10.18 -12.28 -13.08
CA ASP A 232 -10.60 -13.32 -12.13
C ASP A 232 -10.93 -12.75 -10.75
N LEU A 233 -10.39 -11.58 -10.40
CA LEU A 233 -10.66 -10.91 -9.12
C LEU A 233 -11.99 -10.16 -9.11
N LYS A 234 -12.66 -9.97 -10.26
CA LYS A 234 -13.90 -9.17 -10.33
C LYS A 234 -15.05 -9.72 -9.49
N ASN A 235 -15.05 -11.02 -9.21
CA ASN A 235 -16.10 -11.66 -8.40
C ASN A 235 -15.86 -11.55 -6.89
N LEU A 236 -14.65 -11.14 -6.46
CA LEU A 236 -14.25 -11.07 -5.06
C LEU A 236 -15.17 -10.16 -4.21
N ILE A 237 -15.75 -9.13 -4.84
CA ILE A 237 -16.73 -8.23 -4.21
C ILE A 237 -17.97 -8.97 -3.69
N ASN A 238 -18.34 -10.11 -4.27
CA ASN A 238 -19.50 -10.90 -3.88
C ASN A 238 -19.18 -12.00 -2.86
N GLU A 239 -17.89 -12.27 -2.63
CA GLU A 239 -17.43 -13.30 -1.71
C GLU A 239 -17.47 -12.83 -0.25
N LYS A 240 -17.55 -13.79 0.68
CA LYS A 240 -17.59 -13.49 2.12
C LYS A 240 -16.18 -13.44 2.72
N PRO A 241 -15.96 -12.64 3.77
CA PRO A 241 -14.78 -12.76 4.60
C PRO A 241 -14.58 -14.18 5.13
N PHE A 242 -13.33 -14.51 5.41
CA PHE A 242 -12.89 -15.77 5.99
C PHE A 242 -13.62 -16.04 7.31
N GLU A 243 -14.19 -17.24 7.44
CA GLU A 243 -14.98 -17.64 8.61
C GLU A 243 -14.15 -18.44 9.64
N GLY A 244 -12.89 -18.75 9.35
CA GLY A 244 -11.99 -19.42 10.29
C GLY A 244 -11.53 -18.50 11.42
N SER A 245 -11.17 -19.08 12.56
CA SER A 245 -10.75 -18.34 13.75
C SER A 245 -9.36 -17.72 13.63
N GLU A 246 -8.50 -18.31 12.79
CA GLU A 246 -7.12 -17.89 12.60
C GLU A 246 -6.76 -18.05 11.11
N PHE A 247 -6.07 -17.04 10.57
CA PHE A 247 -5.33 -17.12 9.33
C PHE A 247 -4.31 -18.23 9.47
#